data_AF-A0A0F9PHH8-F1
#
_entry.id   AF-A0A0F9PHH8-F1
#
_cell.length_a   1.000
_cell.length_b   1.000
_cell.length_c   1.000
_cell.angle_alpha   90.00
_cell.angle_beta   90.00
_cell.angle_gamma   90.00
#
_symmetry.space_group_name_H-M   'P 1'
#
loop_
_entity.id
_entity.type
_entity.pdbx_description
1 polymer ?
#
loop_
_entity_poly.entity_id
_entity_poly.type
_entity_poly.pdbx_seq_one_letter_code
_entity_poly.pdbx_strand_id
1 'polypeptide(L)'
;MRLEAATKEKLDITLEDLFSPEGPLVVSTSLEKTEDLVLETVSLSECDIAELVQEGPSRSYATVQHTRAYHHVMALKLAAGEKAGVVARSLNLQPSTISRLLATPQFSALVESYRDKFVQQAVDTYALMELVTMESVSALHERLTGNERDTISLEALRRISETFSDRTGHSPVRRSQSVNLNASGSISDITLERVKSRHGEDAFYKPDVSQPALEKGHEKETLDQGAQVSIAAVFESVEKQEVVVASSEGPGV
;
A
#
# COMPACT_ATOMS: atom_id res chain seq x y z
N MET A 1 15.00 -3.37 39.25
CA MET A 1 14.06 -2.78 38.27
C MET A 1 13.76 -3.85 37.24
N ARG A 2 12.53 -4.36 37.23
CA ARG A 2 12.05 -5.43 36.34
C ARG A 2 11.63 -4.78 35.03
N LEU A 3 12.29 -5.13 33.93
CA LEU A 3 11.86 -4.77 32.59
C LEU A 3 10.71 -5.70 32.21
N GLU A 4 9.50 -5.14 32.09
CA GLU A 4 8.32 -5.84 31.62
C GLU A 4 8.48 -6.17 30.14
N ALA A 5 8.28 -7.45 29.82
CA ALA A 5 8.28 -7.97 28.47
C ALA A 5 6.97 -7.56 27.79
N ALA A 6 7.03 -6.52 26.96
CA ALA A 6 5.95 -6.17 26.05
C ALA A 6 5.85 -7.26 24.97
N THR A 7 4.84 -8.10 25.13
CA THR A 7 4.42 -9.15 24.22
C THR A 7 4.11 -8.58 22.84
N LYS A 8 4.79 -9.10 21.81
CA LYS A 8 4.42 -8.92 20.41
C LYS A 8 3.06 -9.59 20.18
N GLU A 9 1.99 -8.82 20.29
CA GLU A 9 0.67 -9.21 19.84
C GLU A 9 0.70 -9.22 18.31
N LYS A 10 0.80 -10.42 17.76
CA LYS A 10 0.83 -10.68 16.34
C LYS A 10 -0.60 -10.45 15.83
N LEU A 11 -0.82 -9.32 15.15
CA LEU A 11 -2.08 -9.03 14.48
C LEU A 11 -2.22 -9.95 13.27
N ASP A 12 -2.68 -11.18 13.51
CA ASP A 12 -3.20 -12.07 12.47
C ASP A 12 -4.56 -11.53 12.04
N ILE A 13 -4.56 -10.49 11.21
CA ILE A 13 -5.76 -10.01 10.53
C ILE A 13 -6.07 -11.04 9.45
N THR A 14 -7.07 -11.88 9.70
CA THR A 14 -7.53 -12.86 8.73
C THR A 14 -8.37 -12.17 7.66
N LEU A 15 -8.34 -12.69 6.43
CA LEU A 15 -9.11 -12.16 5.29
C LEU A 15 -10.63 -12.21 5.57
N GLU A 16 -11.07 -13.01 6.54
CA GLU A 16 -12.46 -13.11 6.99
C GLU A 16 -12.93 -11.88 7.77
N ASP A 17 -12.03 -11.20 8.50
CA ASP A 17 -12.37 -9.99 9.29
C ASP A 17 -12.69 -8.78 8.41
N LEU A 18 -12.17 -8.75 7.17
CA LEU A 18 -12.46 -7.70 6.18
C LEU A 18 -13.83 -7.87 5.51
N PHE A 19 -14.52 -9.00 5.74
CA PHE A 19 -15.78 -9.36 5.10
C PHE A 19 -16.95 -9.49 6.07
N SER A 20 -16.92 -8.82 7.24
CA SER A 20 -18.11 -8.77 8.11
C SER A 20 -19.19 -7.88 7.48
N PRO A 21 -20.35 -8.43 7.04
CA PRO A 21 -21.40 -7.67 6.35
C PRO A 21 -22.40 -6.99 7.31
N GLU A 22 -22.07 -6.86 8.60
CA GLU A 22 -22.95 -6.38 9.68
C GLU A 22 -23.13 -4.85 9.72
N GLY A 23 -23.15 -4.20 8.55
CA GLY A 23 -23.59 -2.81 8.43
C GLY A 23 -25.08 -2.77 8.10
N PRO A 24 -25.95 -2.13 8.91
CA PRO A 24 -27.36 -2.01 8.57
C PRO A 24 -27.52 -1.18 7.29
N LEU A 25 -27.86 -1.84 6.20
CA LEU A 25 -28.23 -1.21 4.94
C LEU A 25 -29.57 -0.48 5.14
N VAL A 26 -29.50 0.79 5.50
CA VAL A 26 -30.67 1.69 5.50
C VAL A 26 -30.94 2.08 4.05
N VAL A 27 -31.71 1.25 3.35
CA VAL A 27 -32.20 1.54 2.00
C VAL A 27 -33.48 2.36 2.13
N SER A 28 -33.35 3.68 2.03
CA SER A 28 -34.47 4.63 2.00
C SER A 28 -35.10 4.64 0.60
N THR A 29 -35.94 3.67 0.27
CA THR A 29 -36.79 3.75 -0.92
C THR A 29 -38.10 4.45 -0.59
N SER A 30 -38.24 5.70 -1.05
CA SER A 30 -39.53 6.39 -1.12
C SER A 30 -40.41 5.72 -2.16
N LEU A 31 -41.24 4.78 -1.71
CA LEU A 31 -42.30 4.14 -2.48
C LEU A 31 -43.59 4.94 -2.27
N GLU A 32 -43.86 5.89 -3.15
CA GLU A 32 -45.19 6.44 -3.28
C GLU A 32 -46.03 5.52 -4.17
N LYS A 33 -47.25 5.23 -3.68
CA LYS A 33 -48.36 4.49 -4.31
C LYS A 33 -48.46 2.99 -3.94
N THR A 34 -49.05 2.76 -2.77
CA THR A 34 -49.64 1.48 -2.36
C THR A 34 -51.01 1.32 -3.04
N GLU A 35 -51.04 0.64 -4.17
CA GLU A 35 -52.26 -0.05 -4.60
C GLU A 35 -52.37 -1.33 -3.77
N ASP A 36 -53.55 -1.62 -3.24
CA ASP A 36 -53.84 -2.67 -2.26
C ASP A 36 -53.38 -4.07 -2.73
N LEU A 37 -52.11 -4.40 -2.47
CA LEU A 37 -51.62 -5.77 -2.52
C LEU A 37 -52.14 -6.49 -1.28
N VAL A 38 -53.18 -7.29 -1.48
CA VAL A 38 -53.60 -8.33 -0.54
C VAL A 38 -52.43 -9.30 -0.39
N LEU A 39 -51.55 -9.04 0.56
CA LEU A 39 -50.49 -9.94 0.98
C LEU A 39 -51.18 -11.11 1.69
N GLU A 40 -51.46 -12.16 0.92
CA GLU A 40 -51.81 -13.46 1.46
C GLU A 40 -50.60 -13.92 2.29
N THR A 41 -50.73 -13.81 3.60
CA THR A 41 -49.67 -14.19 4.55
C THR A 41 -49.64 -15.71 4.59
N VAL A 42 -48.79 -16.29 3.74
CA VAL A 42 -48.49 -17.72 3.79
C VAL A 42 -47.74 -17.97 5.11
N SER A 43 -48.45 -18.52 6.09
CA SER A 43 -47.87 -18.95 7.36
C SER A 43 -47.01 -20.19 7.11
N LEU A 44 -45.70 -20.05 7.23
CA LEU A 44 -44.77 -21.18 7.18
C LEU A 44 -44.99 -22.07 8.40
N SER A 45 -45.17 -23.37 8.17
CA SER A 45 -45.26 -24.37 9.24
C SER A 45 -43.89 -24.64 9.85
N GLU A 46 -43.85 -25.03 11.12
CA GLU A 46 -42.61 -25.48 11.78
C GLU A 46 -41.96 -26.67 11.03
N CYS A 47 -42.76 -27.46 10.31
CA CYS A 47 -42.26 -28.54 9.44
C CYS A 47 -41.48 -28.00 8.23
N ASP A 48 -41.94 -26.91 7.62
CA ASP A 48 -41.29 -26.31 6.44
C ASP A 48 -39.92 -25.71 6.80
N ILE A 49 -39.82 -25.16 8.03
CA ILE A 49 -38.56 -24.63 8.56
C ILE A 49 -37.55 -25.77 8.82
N ALA A 50 -38.02 -26.91 9.35
CA ALA A 50 -37.16 -28.07 9.59
C ALA A 50 -36.64 -28.70 8.30
N GLU A 51 -37.44 -28.70 7.23
CA GLU A 51 -37.04 -29.18 5.90
C GLU A 51 -35.95 -28.29 5.28
N LEU A 52 -36.11 -26.96 5.35
CA LEU A 52 -35.10 -26.02 4.85
C LEU A 52 -33.74 -26.12 5.56
N VAL A 53 -33.73 -26.50 6.84
CA VAL A 53 -32.49 -26.73 7.59
C VAL A 53 -31.80 -28.03 7.16
N GLN A 54 -32.55 -29.05 6.76
CA GLN A 54 -32.00 -30.33 6.29
C GLN A 54 -31.42 -30.25 4.87
N GLU A 55 -31.94 -29.36 4.00
CA GLU A 55 -31.49 -29.26 2.61
C GLU A 55 -30.09 -28.65 2.43
N GLY A 56 -29.52 -28.06 3.49
CA GLY A 56 -28.19 -27.44 3.44
C GLY A 56 -28.11 -26.24 2.48
N PRO A 57 -26.97 -25.54 2.39
CA PRO A 57 -26.83 -24.43 1.46
C PRO A 57 -26.98 -24.96 0.03
N SER A 58 -28.06 -24.53 -0.65
CA SER A 58 -28.28 -24.89 -2.04
C SER A 58 -27.03 -24.52 -2.88
N ARG A 59 -26.64 -25.38 -3.83
CA ARG A 59 -25.45 -25.17 -4.70
C ARG A 59 -25.44 -23.79 -5.40
N SER A 60 -26.61 -23.17 -5.54
CA SER A 60 -26.77 -21.81 -6.06
C SER A 60 -26.11 -20.75 -5.17
N TYR A 61 -26.23 -20.88 -3.84
CA TYR A 61 -25.70 -19.91 -2.89
C TYR A 61 -24.17 -19.82 -2.95
N ALA A 62 -23.47 -20.96 -3.00
CA ALA A 62 -22.02 -21.01 -3.13
C ALA A 62 -21.53 -20.32 -4.42
N THR A 63 -22.28 -20.46 -5.52
CA THR A 63 -21.94 -19.81 -6.80
C THR A 63 -22.09 -18.29 -6.72
N VAL A 64 -23.13 -17.81 -6.03
CA VAL A 64 -23.35 -16.37 -5.81
C VAL A 64 -22.26 -15.78 -4.93
N GLN A 65 -21.91 -16.45 -3.82
CA GLN A 65 -20.82 -16.01 -2.93
C GLN A 65 -19.49 -15.92 -3.68
N HIS A 66 -19.14 -16.93 -4.47
CA HIS A 66 -17.92 -16.94 -5.26
C HIS A 66 -17.88 -15.78 -6.28
N THR A 67 -19.01 -15.51 -6.93
CA THR A 67 -19.15 -14.38 -7.86
C THR A 67 -18.93 -13.04 -7.15
N ARG A 68 -19.51 -12.87 -5.97
CA ARG A 68 -19.31 -11.66 -5.13
C ARG A 68 -17.85 -11.51 -4.74
N ALA A 69 -17.21 -12.57 -4.26
CA ALA A 69 -15.80 -12.57 -3.90
C ALA A 69 -14.91 -12.09 -5.07
N TYR A 70 -15.14 -12.59 -6.29
CA TYR A 70 -14.43 -12.11 -7.47
C TYR A 70 -14.65 -10.62 -7.76
N HIS A 71 -15.88 -10.11 -7.61
CA HIS A 71 -16.14 -8.68 -7.80
C HIS A 71 -15.37 -7.83 -6.79
N HIS A 72 -15.31 -8.24 -5.52
CA HIS A 72 -14.52 -7.53 -4.51
C HIS A 72 -13.02 -7.54 -4.83
N VAL A 73 -12.45 -8.69 -5.19
CA VAL A 73 -11.04 -8.79 -5.57
C VAL A 73 -10.73 -7.93 -6.79
N MET A 74 -11.61 -7.93 -7.79
CA MET A 74 -11.47 -7.11 -8.98
C MET A 74 -11.54 -5.61 -8.64
N ALA A 75 -12.52 -5.22 -7.81
CA ALA A 75 -12.69 -3.84 -7.41
C ALA A 75 -11.47 -3.33 -6.62
N LEU A 76 -10.93 -4.14 -5.72
CA LEU A 76 -9.72 -3.84 -4.95
C LEU A 76 -8.51 -3.58 -5.87
N LYS A 77 -8.28 -4.45 -6.86
CA LYS A 77 -7.17 -4.28 -7.83
C LYS A 77 -7.32 -3.03 -8.69
N LEU A 78 -8.55 -2.75 -9.15
CA LEU A 78 -8.84 -1.53 -9.92
C LEU A 78 -8.72 -0.26 -9.08
N ALA A 79 -9.08 -0.33 -7.79
CA ALA A 79 -8.91 0.75 -6.83
C ALA A 79 -7.44 1.03 -6.54
N ALA A 80 -6.59 -0.01 -6.48
CA ALA A 80 -5.13 0.10 -6.38
C ALA A 80 -4.46 0.70 -7.63
N GLY A 81 -5.22 0.96 -8.70
CA GLY A 81 -4.72 1.59 -9.93
C GLY A 81 -4.21 0.61 -10.99
N GLU A 82 -4.40 -0.70 -10.82
CA GLU A 82 -4.07 -1.67 -11.86
C GLU A 82 -4.92 -1.43 -13.13
N LYS A 83 -4.30 -1.53 -14.31
CA LYS A 83 -5.01 -1.40 -15.59
C LYS A 83 -6.00 -2.56 -15.77
N ALA A 84 -7.22 -2.28 -16.23
CA ALA A 84 -8.27 -3.30 -16.41
C ALA A 84 -7.82 -4.52 -17.23
N GLY A 85 -6.98 -4.34 -18.27
CA GLY A 85 -6.45 -5.47 -19.04
C GLY A 85 -5.50 -6.38 -18.26
N VAL A 86 -4.75 -5.84 -17.31
CA VAL A 86 -3.87 -6.61 -16.41
C VAL A 86 -4.71 -7.36 -15.38
N VAL A 87 -5.70 -6.69 -14.79
CA VAL A 87 -6.64 -7.30 -13.84
C VAL A 87 -7.39 -8.47 -14.49
N ALA A 88 -7.93 -8.27 -15.70
CA ALA A 88 -8.63 -9.31 -16.47
C ALA A 88 -7.73 -10.54 -16.68
N ARG A 89 -6.48 -10.32 -17.10
CA ARG A 89 -5.51 -11.41 -17.30
C ARG A 89 -5.18 -12.13 -15.99
N SER A 90 -5.00 -11.39 -14.89
CA SER A 90 -4.65 -11.96 -13.59
C SER A 90 -5.76 -12.86 -13.01
N LEU A 91 -7.02 -12.54 -13.32
CA LEU A 91 -8.19 -13.29 -12.84
C LEU A 91 -8.72 -14.30 -13.87
N ASN A 92 -8.02 -14.51 -14.99
CA ASN A 92 -8.48 -15.34 -16.11
C ASN A 92 -9.88 -14.97 -16.64
N LEU A 93 -10.19 -13.67 -16.67
CA LEU A 93 -11.47 -13.15 -17.16
C LEU A 93 -11.29 -12.46 -18.52
N GLN A 94 -12.37 -12.41 -19.30
CA GLN A 94 -12.40 -11.62 -20.52
C GLN A 94 -12.40 -10.11 -20.18
N PRO A 95 -11.61 -9.27 -20.87
CA PRO A 95 -11.58 -7.82 -20.61
C PRO A 95 -12.95 -7.14 -20.73
N SER A 96 -13.80 -7.63 -21.63
CA SER A 96 -15.17 -7.13 -21.83
C SER A 96 -16.06 -7.31 -20.59
N THR A 97 -15.79 -8.32 -19.75
CA THR A 97 -16.50 -8.52 -18.48
C THR A 97 -16.24 -7.37 -17.53
N ILE A 98 -14.98 -6.92 -17.41
CA ILE A 98 -14.62 -5.79 -16.55
C ILE A 98 -15.26 -4.50 -17.06
N SER A 99 -15.21 -4.26 -18.37
CA SER A 99 -15.88 -3.09 -18.97
C SER A 99 -17.39 -3.08 -18.70
N ARG A 100 -18.05 -4.24 -18.77
CA ARG A 100 -19.48 -4.35 -18.46
C ARG A 100 -19.77 -4.12 -16.98
N LEU A 101 -18.95 -4.66 -16.08
CA LEU A 101 -19.08 -4.44 -14.65
C LEU A 101 -18.88 -2.98 -14.29
N LEU A 102 -17.85 -2.32 -14.83
CA LEU A 102 -17.62 -0.88 -14.63
C LEU A 102 -18.75 0.01 -15.15
N ALA A 103 -19.51 -0.44 -16.16
CA ALA A 103 -20.70 0.26 -16.63
C ALA A 103 -21.88 0.17 -15.64
N THR A 104 -21.84 -0.74 -14.67
CA THR A 104 -22.86 -0.83 -13.63
C THR A 104 -22.55 0.13 -12.47
N PRO A 105 -23.51 0.95 -12.03
CA PRO A 105 -23.27 1.97 -10.99
C PRO A 105 -22.91 1.38 -9.63
N GLN A 106 -23.39 0.17 -9.33
CA GLN A 106 -23.09 -0.52 -8.07
C GLN A 106 -21.62 -0.93 -7.99
N PHE A 107 -21.06 -1.46 -9.08
CA PHE A 107 -19.66 -1.86 -9.11
C PHE A 107 -18.72 -0.64 -9.16
N SER A 108 -19.09 0.42 -9.87
CA SER A 108 -18.31 1.67 -9.85
C SER A 108 -18.24 2.28 -8.44
N ALA A 109 -19.38 2.31 -7.72
CA ALA A 109 -19.43 2.77 -6.33
C ALA A 109 -18.57 1.88 -5.41
N LEU A 110 -18.55 0.55 -5.64
CA LEU A 110 -17.69 -0.36 -4.89
C LEU A 110 -16.20 -0.05 -5.13
N VAL A 111 -15.78 0.17 -6.37
CA VAL A 111 -14.39 0.55 -6.70
C VAL A 111 -14.01 1.87 -6.03
N GLU A 112 -14.90 2.85 -6.07
CA GLU A 112 -14.70 4.15 -5.43
C GLU A 112 -14.55 4.02 -3.91
N SER A 113 -15.39 3.21 -3.25
CA SER A 113 -15.27 2.96 -1.80
C SER A 113 -13.92 2.37 -1.39
N TYR A 114 -13.31 1.52 -2.23
CA TYR A 114 -11.96 1.01 -1.98
C TYR A 114 -10.88 2.06 -2.22
N ARG A 115 -11.07 2.96 -3.20
CA ARG A 115 -10.14 4.07 -3.42
C ARG A 115 -10.12 5.01 -2.23
N ASP A 116 -11.28 5.34 -1.67
CA ASP A 116 -11.40 6.17 -0.48
C ASP A 116 -10.68 5.53 0.71
N LYS A 117 -10.84 4.21 0.89
CA LYS A 117 -10.10 3.45 1.92
C LYS A 117 -8.58 3.52 1.72
N PHE A 118 -8.09 3.38 0.48
CA PHE A 118 -6.66 3.51 0.20
C PHE A 118 -6.14 4.93 0.43
N VAL A 119 -6.93 5.95 0.08
CA VAL A 119 -6.59 7.35 0.36
C VAL A 119 -6.52 7.59 1.86
N GLN A 120 -7.48 7.10 2.63
CA GLN A 120 -7.47 7.21 4.08
C GLN A 120 -6.26 6.52 4.69
N GLN A 121 -5.96 5.28 4.29
CA GLN A 121 -4.76 4.56 4.72
C GLN A 121 -3.48 5.31 4.36
N ALA A 122 -3.41 5.89 3.16
CA ALA A 122 -2.27 6.70 2.76
C ALA A 122 -2.11 7.93 3.69
N VAL A 123 -3.19 8.65 3.96
CA VAL A 123 -3.19 9.80 4.90
C VAL A 123 -2.70 9.36 6.28
N ASP A 124 -3.17 8.23 6.80
CA ASP A 124 -2.75 7.72 8.11
C ASP A 124 -1.25 7.36 8.12
N THR A 125 -0.74 6.76 7.03
CA THR A 125 0.71 6.49 6.92
C THR A 125 1.55 7.77 6.84
N TYR A 126 1.06 8.80 6.15
CA TYR A 126 1.72 10.10 6.09
C TYR A 126 1.80 10.76 7.48
N ALA A 127 0.72 10.72 8.26
CA ALA A 127 0.69 11.23 9.63
C ALA A 127 1.70 10.48 10.53
N LEU A 128 1.82 9.16 10.37
CA LEU A 128 2.81 8.37 11.10
C LEU A 128 4.25 8.72 10.69
N MET A 129 4.51 8.93 9.40
CA MET A 129 5.84 9.37 8.93
C MET A 129 6.22 10.74 9.50
N GLU A 130 5.26 11.68 9.56
CA GLU A 130 5.49 13.00 10.15
C GLU A 130 5.83 12.90 11.64
N LEU A 131 5.07 12.10 12.40
CA LEU A 131 5.33 11.86 13.82
C LEU A 131 6.73 11.28 14.05
N VAL A 132 7.12 10.25 13.30
CA VAL A 132 8.44 9.63 13.39
C VAL A 132 9.55 10.62 13.03
N THR A 133 9.29 11.52 12.07
CA THR A 133 10.25 12.58 11.69
C THR A 133 10.46 13.56 12.84
N MET A 134 9.39 14.03 13.48
CA MET A 134 9.46 14.97 14.61
C MET A 134 10.20 14.36 15.81
N GLU A 135 9.93 13.10 16.12
CA GLU A 135 10.64 12.38 17.20
C GLU A 135 12.12 12.20 16.88
N SER A 136 12.45 11.81 15.64
CA SER A 136 13.84 11.65 15.19
C SER A 136 14.63 12.96 15.26
N VAL A 137 14.02 14.09 14.90
CA VAL A 137 14.64 15.41 15.00
C VAL A 137 14.83 15.83 16.46
N SER A 138 13.86 15.53 17.33
CA SER A 138 13.94 15.83 18.76
C SER A 138 15.05 15.03 19.44
N ALA A 139 15.15 13.73 19.18
CA ALA A 139 16.23 12.87 19.67
C ALA A 139 17.61 13.33 19.17
N LEU A 140 17.69 13.80 17.92
CA LEU A 140 18.92 14.37 17.37
C LEU A 140 19.31 15.66 18.12
N HIS A 141 18.35 16.51 18.45
CA HIS A 141 18.57 17.74 19.23
C HIS A 141 19.05 17.45 20.67
N GLU A 142 18.41 16.51 21.36
CA GLU A 142 18.79 16.12 22.73
C GLU A 142 20.21 15.55 22.80
N ARG A 143 20.64 14.81 21.78
CA ARG A 143 22.03 14.34 21.68
C ARG A 143 23.03 15.45 21.39
N LEU A 144 22.69 16.38 20.52
CA LEU A 144 23.57 17.52 20.21
C LEU A 144 23.76 18.43 21.43
N THR A 145 22.74 18.53 22.28
CA THR A 145 22.81 19.30 23.54
C THR A 145 23.52 18.55 24.68
N GLY A 146 23.91 17.29 24.45
CA GLY A 146 24.71 16.48 25.38
C GLY A 146 23.90 15.81 26.50
N ASN A 147 22.58 15.74 26.36
CA ASN A 147 21.70 15.24 27.42
C ASN A 147 21.55 13.71 27.46
N GLU A 148 21.91 12.96 26.39
CA GLU A 148 21.70 11.51 26.36
C GLU A 148 22.80 10.67 25.67
N ARG A 149 23.03 9.47 26.22
CA ARG A 149 23.82 8.37 25.62
C ARG A 149 22.87 7.28 25.16
N ASP A 150 22.24 7.50 24.03
CA ASP A 150 21.35 6.54 23.43
C ASP A 150 22.07 5.41 22.67
N THR A 151 21.32 4.35 22.37
CA THR A 151 21.76 3.16 21.62
C THR A 151 21.83 3.34 20.10
N ILE A 152 20.97 4.19 19.52
CA ILE A 152 20.92 4.37 18.05
C ILE A 152 22.13 5.23 17.62
N SER A 153 22.75 5.01 16.46
CA SER A 153 23.83 5.88 15.99
C SER A 153 23.30 7.27 15.57
N LEU A 154 24.06 8.35 15.81
CA LEU A 154 23.71 9.71 15.36
C LEU A 154 23.51 9.77 13.84
N GLU A 155 24.34 9.03 13.10
CA GLU A 155 24.24 8.94 11.65
C GLU A 155 22.92 8.27 11.21
N ALA A 156 22.47 7.26 11.96
CA ALA A 156 21.21 6.58 11.67
C ALA A 156 20.01 7.52 11.89
N LEU A 157 19.98 8.28 13.00
CA LEU A 157 18.94 9.27 13.26
C LEU A 157 18.88 10.35 12.17
N ARG A 158 20.04 10.84 11.74
CA ARG A 158 20.13 11.81 10.65
C ARG A 158 19.56 11.23 9.35
N ARG A 159 19.96 10.01 8.96
CA ARG A 159 19.45 9.36 7.74
C ARG A 159 17.94 9.11 7.80
N ILE A 160 17.42 8.70 8.95
CA ILE A 160 15.98 8.52 9.18
C ILE A 160 15.25 9.85 8.99
N SER A 161 15.72 10.91 9.66
CA SER A 161 15.14 12.25 9.57
C SER A 161 15.17 12.79 8.14
N GLU A 162 16.29 12.67 7.42
CA GLU A 162 16.41 13.08 6.01
C GLU A 162 15.44 12.28 5.12
N THR A 163 15.41 10.95 5.25
CA THR A 163 14.59 10.08 4.41
C THR A 163 13.10 10.35 4.58
N PHE A 164 12.63 10.53 5.82
CA PHE A 164 11.22 10.83 6.06
C PHE A 164 10.86 12.27 5.73
N SER A 165 11.76 13.23 6.00
CA SER A 165 11.57 14.64 5.58
C SER A 165 11.45 14.76 4.06
N ASP A 166 12.22 14.00 3.29
CA ASP A 166 12.11 13.99 1.83
C ASP A 166 10.75 13.46 1.37
N ARG A 167 10.20 12.44 2.04
CA ARG A 167 8.90 11.83 1.72
C ARG A 167 7.71 12.68 2.15
N THR A 168 7.83 13.46 3.23
CA THR A 168 6.80 14.43 3.66
C THR A 168 6.87 15.74 2.88
N GLY A 169 7.80 15.89 1.94
CA GLY A 169 7.90 17.05 1.05
C GLY A 169 8.72 18.21 1.62
N HIS A 170 9.50 17.99 2.68
CA HIS A 170 10.45 18.96 3.20
C HIS A 170 11.81 18.94 2.46
N SER A 171 11.97 18.09 1.44
CA SER A 171 13.16 18.12 0.59
C SER A 171 13.29 19.47 -0.11
N PRO A 172 14.49 20.09 -0.16
CA PRO A 172 14.70 21.29 -0.94
C PRO A 172 14.38 21.03 -2.42
N VAL A 173 13.26 21.58 -2.90
CA VAL A 173 12.83 21.46 -4.29
C VAL A 173 13.83 22.20 -5.18
N ARG A 174 14.81 21.48 -5.73
CA ARG A 174 15.66 22.00 -6.81
C ARG A 174 14.79 22.17 -8.06
N ARG A 175 14.27 23.37 -8.27
CA ARG A 175 13.60 23.75 -9.52
C ARG A 175 14.66 23.81 -10.63
N SER A 176 14.90 22.70 -11.31
CA SER A 176 15.66 22.71 -12.56
C SER A 176 14.82 23.42 -13.63
N GLN A 177 15.09 24.70 -13.87
CA GLN A 177 14.55 25.38 -15.05
C GLN A 177 15.32 24.87 -16.27
N SER A 178 14.80 23.84 -16.93
CA SER A 178 15.30 23.42 -18.24
C SER A 178 14.87 24.48 -19.26
N VAL A 179 15.73 25.48 -19.49
CA VAL A 179 15.54 26.44 -20.58
C VAL A 179 15.81 25.68 -21.88
N ASN A 180 14.73 25.29 -22.56
CA ASN A 180 14.82 24.62 -23.85
C ASN A 180 15.17 25.69 -24.90
N LEU A 181 16.46 25.86 -25.15
CA LEU A 181 16.97 26.75 -26.20
C LEU A 181 16.72 26.06 -27.55
N ASN A 182 15.52 26.22 -28.10
CA ASN A 182 15.27 25.86 -29.49
C ASN A 182 16.14 26.77 -30.39
N ALA A 183 17.23 26.20 -30.90
CA ALA A 183 18.28 26.83 -31.69
C ALA A 183 17.82 27.21 -33.12
N SER A 184 16.69 27.91 -33.25
CA SER A 184 16.18 28.39 -34.54
C SER A 184 15.86 29.89 -34.57
N GLY A 185 16.08 30.64 -33.48
CA GLY A 185 16.01 32.08 -33.47
C GLY A 185 17.24 32.65 -32.80
N SER A 186 17.90 33.64 -33.42
CA SER A 186 19.02 34.36 -32.82
C SER A 186 18.63 34.80 -31.41
N ILE A 187 19.36 34.32 -30.41
CA ILE A 187 19.16 34.71 -29.02
C ILE A 187 19.35 36.21 -28.97
N SER A 188 18.27 36.97 -28.73
CA SER A 188 18.38 38.41 -28.62
C SER A 188 19.24 38.74 -27.40
N ASP A 189 20.13 39.72 -27.53
CA ASP A 189 21.08 40.13 -26.47
C ASP A 189 20.37 40.45 -25.14
N ILE A 190 19.11 40.89 -25.20
CA ILE A 190 18.23 41.15 -24.05
C ILE A 190 18.00 39.88 -23.21
N THR A 191 17.95 38.71 -23.84
CA THR A 191 17.76 37.43 -23.15
C THR A 191 19.04 36.99 -22.44
N LEU A 192 20.20 37.21 -23.06
CA LEU A 192 21.51 36.98 -22.45
C LEU A 192 21.74 37.89 -21.25
N GLU A 193 21.40 39.17 -21.37
CA GLU A 193 21.56 40.14 -20.28
C GLU A 193 20.65 39.82 -19.08
N ARG A 194 19.43 39.33 -19.34
CA ARG A 194 18.47 38.92 -18.28
C ARG A 194 18.89 37.62 -17.56
N VAL A 195 19.54 36.68 -18.27
CA VAL A 195 20.15 35.48 -17.65
C VAL A 195 21.38 35.86 -16.84
N LYS A 196 22.22 36.76 -17.38
CA LYS A 196 23.46 37.21 -16.71
C LYS A 196 23.18 38.01 -15.44
N SER A 197 22.12 38.82 -15.42
CA SER A 197 21.70 39.56 -14.22
C SER A 197 20.98 38.71 -13.17
N ARG A 198 20.37 37.57 -13.55
CA ARG A 198 19.80 36.62 -12.57
C ARG A 198 20.81 35.71 -11.89
N HIS A 199 21.94 35.45 -12.53
CA HIS A 199 22.99 34.55 -12.01
C HIS A 199 24.28 35.29 -11.60
N GLY A 200 24.29 36.62 -11.66
CA GLY A 200 25.46 37.44 -11.35
C GLY A 200 25.86 37.46 -9.87
N GLU A 201 24.95 37.14 -8.95
CA GLU A 201 25.25 37.14 -7.51
C GLU A 201 25.73 35.80 -6.95
N ASP A 202 25.50 34.68 -7.65
CA ASP A 202 25.98 33.35 -7.25
C ASP A 202 27.39 33.01 -7.81
N ALA A 203 28.05 33.98 -8.46
CA ALA A 203 29.33 33.81 -9.15
C ALA A 203 30.55 33.55 -8.23
N PHE A 204 30.34 33.33 -6.93
CA PHE A 204 31.40 32.93 -5.99
C PHE A 204 31.46 31.43 -5.71
N TYR A 205 30.66 30.60 -6.37
CA TYR A 205 30.95 29.16 -6.42
C TYR A 205 32.08 28.91 -7.43
N LYS A 206 33.34 28.99 -6.97
CA LYS A 206 34.45 28.34 -7.65
C LYS A 206 34.31 26.84 -7.36
N PRO A 207 33.89 25.99 -8.31
CA PRO A 207 34.07 24.56 -8.12
C PRO A 207 35.56 24.33 -7.88
N ASP A 208 35.89 23.70 -6.76
CA ASP A 208 37.27 23.42 -6.41
C ASP A 208 37.83 22.43 -7.44
N VAL A 209 38.56 22.97 -8.43
CA VAL A 209 39.18 22.21 -9.53
C VAL A 209 40.30 21.29 -9.02
N SER A 210 40.59 21.30 -7.72
CA SER A 210 41.56 20.41 -7.09
C SER A 210 41.01 19.04 -6.69
N GLN A 211 39.71 18.76 -6.89
CA GLN A 211 39.26 17.36 -6.80
C GLN A 211 39.62 16.64 -8.12
N PRO A 212 40.64 15.76 -8.11
CA PRO A 212 40.90 14.92 -9.28
C PRO A 212 39.61 14.18 -9.59
N ALA A 213 39.22 14.21 -10.86
CA ALA A 213 38.08 13.48 -11.35
C ALA A 213 38.10 12.08 -10.73
N LEU A 214 37.06 11.76 -9.96
CA LEU A 214 36.75 10.42 -9.49
C LEU A 214 36.28 9.61 -10.71
N GLU A 215 37.13 9.54 -11.72
CA GLU A 215 36.97 8.70 -12.89
C GLU A 215 37.27 7.27 -12.46
N LYS A 216 36.25 6.44 -12.62
CA LYS A 216 36.36 5.02 -12.95
C LYS A 216 36.93 4.13 -11.84
N GLY A 217 36.05 3.82 -10.89
CA GLY A 217 36.21 2.69 -9.97
C GLY A 217 35.02 1.72 -9.91
N HIS A 218 34.02 1.82 -10.81
CA HIS A 218 32.83 0.95 -10.84
C HIS A 218 32.87 -0.10 -11.95
N GLU A 219 34.04 -0.67 -12.24
CA GLU A 219 34.16 -1.90 -13.02
C GLU A 219 34.81 -2.97 -12.16
N LYS A 220 33.96 -3.63 -11.37
CA LYS A 220 34.06 -5.01 -10.84
C LYS A 220 33.19 -5.08 -9.59
N GLU A 221 31.89 -4.87 -9.79
CA GLU A 221 30.92 -5.53 -8.92
C GLU A 221 31.02 -7.02 -9.28
N THR A 222 31.97 -7.68 -8.63
CA THR A 222 32.09 -9.13 -8.63
C THR A 222 30.72 -9.68 -8.29
N LEU A 223 30.19 -10.53 -9.18
CA LEU A 223 29.10 -11.45 -8.88
C LEU A 223 29.24 -11.93 -7.44
N ASP A 224 28.42 -11.38 -6.55
CA ASP A 224 28.33 -11.82 -5.18
C ASP A 224 27.62 -13.18 -5.19
N GLN A 225 28.42 -14.23 -5.43
CA GLN A 225 27.99 -15.62 -5.31
C GLN A 225 27.67 -15.98 -3.84
N GLY A 226 27.95 -15.10 -2.87
CA GLY A 226 27.63 -15.31 -1.45
C GLY A 226 26.15 -15.17 -1.11
N ALA A 227 25.41 -14.32 -1.84
CA ALA A 227 23.98 -14.11 -1.59
C ALA A 227 23.10 -15.27 -2.10
N GLN A 228 23.54 -16.02 -3.12
CA GLN A 228 22.78 -17.18 -3.61
C GLN A 228 22.92 -18.43 -2.72
N VAL A 229 24.06 -18.59 -2.04
CA VAL A 229 24.29 -19.75 -1.16
C VAL A 229 23.48 -19.65 0.14
N SER A 230 23.23 -18.44 0.62
CA SER A 230 22.47 -18.23 1.86
C SER A 230 20.96 -18.43 1.69
N ILE A 231 20.38 -18.09 0.54
CA ILE A 231 18.94 -18.32 0.30
C ILE A 231 18.63 -19.83 0.13
N ALA A 232 19.49 -20.58 -0.56
CA ALA A 232 19.30 -22.04 -0.70
C ALA A 232 19.36 -22.78 0.65
N ALA A 233 20.28 -22.39 1.54
CA ALA A 233 20.40 -23.00 2.87
C ALA A 233 19.20 -22.71 3.79
N VAL A 234 18.53 -21.56 3.61
CA VAL A 234 17.33 -21.21 4.36
C VAL A 234 16.15 -22.09 3.94
N PHE A 235 15.96 -22.36 2.64
CA PHE A 235 14.88 -23.24 2.18
C PHE A 235 15.06 -24.70 2.61
N GLU A 236 16.30 -25.22 2.64
CA GLU A 236 16.56 -26.59 3.10
C GLU A 236 16.36 -26.78 4.63
N SER A 237 16.45 -25.71 5.42
CA SER A 237 16.18 -25.77 6.87
C SER A 237 14.69 -25.76 7.20
N VAL A 238 13.85 -25.14 6.37
CA VAL A 238 12.39 -25.12 6.59
C VAL A 238 11.78 -26.50 6.31
N GLU A 239 12.24 -27.19 5.27
CA GLU A 239 11.73 -28.53 4.92
C GLU A 239 12.04 -29.59 6.00
N LYS A 240 13.11 -29.40 6.78
CA LYS A 240 13.44 -30.29 7.92
C LYS A 240 12.63 -30.00 9.18
N GLN A 241 12.03 -28.81 9.33
CA GLN A 241 11.20 -28.49 10.50
C GLN A 241 9.76 -29.00 10.39
N GLU A 242 9.20 -29.18 9.19
CA GLU A 242 7.84 -29.71 9.04
C GLU A 242 7.73 -31.21 9.37
N VAL A 243 8.80 -31.98 9.22
CA VAL A 243 8.77 -33.43 9.51
C VAL A 243 8.70 -33.73 11.02
N VAL A 244 9.15 -32.81 11.88
CA VAL A 244 9.18 -33.05 13.33
C VAL A 244 7.80 -32.85 13.98
N VAL A 245 6.93 -32.03 13.39
CA VAL A 245 5.61 -31.73 13.99
C VAL A 245 4.58 -32.84 13.72
N ALA A 246 4.76 -33.65 12.67
CA ALA A 246 3.83 -34.74 12.34
C ALA A 246 3.97 -36.00 13.22
N SER A 247 4.91 -36.04 14.17
CA SER A 247 5.19 -37.25 14.97
C SER A 247 4.74 -37.17 16.45
N SER A 248 4.06 -36.10 16.88
CA SER A 248 3.66 -35.93 18.30
C SER A 248 2.18 -36.18 18.61
N GLU A 249 1.37 -36.66 17.66
CA GLU A 249 0.01 -37.12 17.97
C GLU A 249 0.05 -38.58 18.46
N GLY A 250 0.34 -38.72 19.76
CA GLY A 250 0.16 -39.99 20.47
C GLY A 250 -1.33 -40.32 20.64
N PRO A 251 -1.70 -41.63 20.61
CA PRO A 251 -3.08 -42.04 20.80
C PRO A 251 -3.46 -41.89 22.28
N GLY A 252 -4.35 -40.93 22.55
CA GLY A 252 -5.02 -40.79 23.85
C GLY A 252 -6.05 -41.90 24.05
N VAL A 253 -5.81 -42.69 25.08
CA VAL A 253 -6.68 -43.74 25.66
C VAL A 253 -7.85 -43.12 26.43
#